data_AF-A0A809MZ86-F1
#
_entry.id   AF-A0A809MZ86-F1
#
_cell.length_a   1.000
_cell.length_b   1.000
_cell.length_c   1.000
_cell.angle_alpha   90.00
_cell.angle_beta   90.00
_cell.angle_gamma   90.00
#
_symmetry.space_group_name_H-M   'P 1'
#
loop_
_entity.id
_entity.type
_entity.pdbx_description
1 polymer ?
#
loop_
_entity_poly.entity_id
_entity_poly.type
_entity_poly.pdbx_seq_one_letter_code
_entity_poly.pdbx_strand_id
1 'polypeptide(L)'
;MFHELLKRGINGIGMIKQTEKVYFRYRGREMDVKRLYATLKQSKWPTHQHYLYSPIVQYDMGGTTMAMKLVFVTKKGAKGRFLVLATTKTNLRPERIIQMYGRRWQIEGYFKVAKQYLRFDATQVRGYDSLCALKAMVMMSYDLLALCQREETDERTLGDLFFYFGKALPDIGIARALSWLMAQLIGIASTYHEAQAVINQIMSEFMQKLPKSLADLFGSAA
;
A
#
# COMPACT_ATOMS: atom_id res chain seq x y z
N MET A 1 16.37 -17.89 -10.15
CA MET A 1 16.33 -16.42 -10.01
C MET A 1 16.66 -15.97 -8.59
N PHE A 2 15.89 -16.34 -7.54
CA PHE A 2 16.21 -15.94 -6.15
C PHE A 2 17.61 -16.36 -5.69
N HIS A 3 18.06 -17.56 -6.08
CA HIS A 3 19.43 -18.03 -5.84
C HIS A 3 20.50 -17.07 -6.35
N GLU A 4 20.39 -16.66 -7.61
CA GLU A 4 21.36 -15.79 -8.27
C GLU A 4 21.36 -14.38 -7.69
N LEU A 5 20.21 -13.88 -7.21
CA LEU A 5 20.13 -12.61 -6.49
C LEU A 5 20.85 -12.70 -5.15
N LEU A 6 20.62 -13.78 -4.39
CA LEU A 6 21.29 -14.01 -3.11
C LEU A 6 22.80 -14.14 -3.24
N LYS A 7 23.30 -14.85 -4.27
CA LYS A 7 24.74 -14.92 -4.58
C LYS A 7 25.37 -13.54 -4.79
N ARG A 8 24.61 -12.57 -5.29
CA ARG A 8 25.04 -11.18 -5.50
C ARG A 8 24.81 -10.28 -4.27
N GLY A 9 24.38 -10.84 -3.13
CA GLY A 9 24.05 -10.07 -1.92
C GLY A 9 22.74 -9.29 -2.01
N ILE A 10 21.91 -9.52 -3.03
CA ILE A 10 20.66 -8.79 -3.25
C ILE A 10 19.49 -9.64 -2.77
N ASN A 11 18.57 -9.01 -2.02
CA ASN A 11 17.34 -9.65 -1.61
C ASN A 11 16.27 -9.55 -2.70
N GLY A 12 15.60 -10.66 -2.99
CA GLY A 12 14.51 -10.71 -3.96
C GLY A 12 13.13 -10.66 -3.30
N ILE A 13 12.17 -10.06 -4.00
CA ILE A 13 10.73 -10.19 -3.73
C ILE A 13 10.04 -10.53 -5.05
N GLY A 14 9.17 -11.53 -5.07
CA GLY A 14 8.46 -11.94 -6.28
C GLY A 14 7.19 -12.75 -5.99
N MET A 15 6.30 -12.86 -6.98
CA MET A 15 5.16 -13.76 -6.90
C MET A 15 5.56 -15.16 -7.34
N ILE A 16 5.17 -16.16 -6.56
CA ILE A 16 5.38 -17.57 -6.90
C ILE A 16 4.19 -18.05 -7.73
N LYS A 17 4.49 -18.70 -8.87
CA LYS A 17 3.48 -19.39 -9.65
C LYS A 17 2.99 -20.61 -8.89
N GLN A 18 1.68 -20.76 -8.76
CA GLN A 18 1.07 -21.95 -8.16
C GLN A 18 1.16 -23.11 -9.15
N THR A 19 2.26 -23.86 -9.08
CA THR A 19 2.51 -25.05 -9.88
C THR A 19 2.90 -26.20 -8.96
N GLU A 20 2.59 -27.42 -9.38
CA GLU A 20 2.97 -28.65 -8.68
C GLU A 20 4.45 -29.01 -8.89
N LYS A 21 5.18 -28.23 -9.71
CA LYS A 21 6.62 -28.44 -9.99
C LYS A 21 7.55 -27.73 -9.01
N VAL A 22 7.03 -26.89 -8.12
CA VAL A 22 7.83 -26.11 -7.17
C VAL A 22 7.47 -26.53 -5.75
N TYR A 23 8.46 -27.05 -5.05
CA TYR A 23 8.32 -27.56 -3.69
C TYR A 23 9.09 -26.70 -2.69
N PHE A 24 8.56 -26.64 -1.48
CA PHE A 24 9.14 -25.95 -0.35
C PHE A 24 9.20 -26.91 0.83
N ARG A 25 10.27 -26.87 1.61
CA ARG A 25 10.38 -27.62 2.85
C ARG A 25 9.86 -26.77 4.01
N TYR A 26 8.80 -27.24 4.64
CA TYR A 26 8.17 -26.62 5.81
C TYR A 26 8.02 -27.67 6.91
N ARG A 27 8.57 -27.39 8.10
CA ARG A 27 8.62 -28.34 9.24
C ARG A 27 9.16 -29.73 8.85
N GLY A 28 10.23 -29.76 8.07
CA GLY A 28 10.88 -31.00 7.62
C GLY A 28 10.16 -31.75 6.48
N ARG A 29 8.95 -31.33 6.09
CA ARG A 29 8.19 -31.96 5.00
C ARG A 29 8.26 -31.12 3.73
N GLU A 30 8.49 -31.78 2.60
CA GLU A 30 8.48 -31.15 1.29
C GLU A 30 7.06 -31.10 0.73
N MET A 31 6.62 -29.91 0.33
CA MET A 31 5.26 -29.68 -0.12
C MET A 31 5.17 -28.53 -1.13
N ASP A 32 4.25 -28.67 -2.08
CA ASP A 32 3.91 -27.57 -2.98
C ASP A 32 3.12 -26.47 -2.23
N VAL A 33 2.93 -25.34 -2.91
CA VAL A 33 2.24 -24.16 -2.36
C VAL A 33 0.79 -24.46 -1.96
N LYS A 34 0.07 -25.32 -2.68
CA LYS A 34 -1.34 -25.65 -2.41
C LYS A 34 -1.44 -26.51 -1.14
N ARG A 35 -0.58 -27.53 -1.02
CA ARG A 35 -0.47 -28.39 0.16
C ARG A 35 -0.07 -27.57 1.39
N LEU A 36 0.93 -26.70 1.26
CA LEU A 36 1.34 -25.79 2.32
C LEU A 36 0.18 -24.91 2.81
N TYR A 37 -0.58 -24.33 1.89
CA TYR A 37 -1.78 -23.55 2.24
C TYR A 37 -2.82 -24.37 3.01
N ALA A 38 -3.10 -25.60 2.57
CA ALA A 38 -4.05 -26.49 3.24
C ALA A 38 -3.60 -26.85 4.66
N THR A 39 -2.31 -27.16 4.85
CA THR A 39 -1.72 -27.42 6.16
C THR A 39 -1.85 -26.21 7.09
N LEU A 40 -1.55 -25.00 6.60
CA LEU A 40 -1.68 -23.77 7.38
C LEU A 40 -3.14 -23.49 7.78
N LYS A 41 -4.08 -23.70 6.85
CA LYS A 41 -5.52 -23.57 7.11
C LYS A 41 -6.02 -24.54 8.18
N GLN A 42 -5.54 -25.79 8.17
CA GLN A 42 -5.91 -26.80 9.18
C GLN A 42 -5.36 -26.46 10.57
N SER A 43 -4.21 -25.80 10.63
CA SER A 43 -3.57 -25.44 11.91
C SER A 43 -4.23 -24.28 12.67
N LYS A 44 -5.38 -23.75 12.19
CA LYS A 44 -6.17 -22.68 12.83
C LYS A 44 -5.38 -21.41 13.18
N TRP A 45 -4.36 -21.08 12.39
CA TRP A 45 -3.61 -19.82 12.60
C TRP A 45 -4.52 -18.61 12.36
N PRO A 46 -4.40 -17.54 13.18
CA PRO A 46 -5.17 -16.34 12.99
C PRO A 46 -4.86 -15.72 11.62
N THR A 47 -5.90 -15.41 10.87
CA THR A 47 -5.77 -14.66 9.61
C THR A 47 -5.68 -13.17 9.90
N HIS A 48 -4.86 -12.45 9.14
CA HIS A 48 -4.72 -11.01 9.28
C HIS A 48 -5.57 -10.26 8.26
N GLN A 49 -5.78 -8.96 8.49
CA GLN A 49 -6.62 -8.12 7.63
C GLN A 49 -6.10 -8.04 6.18
N HIS A 50 -4.77 -8.05 5.98
CA HIS A 50 -4.14 -7.84 4.68
C HIS A 50 -3.50 -9.11 4.07
N TYR A 51 -3.38 -10.19 4.84
CA TYR A 51 -2.82 -11.46 4.41
C TYR A 51 -3.35 -12.63 5.24
N LEU A 52 -3.29 -13.83 4.69
CA LEU A 52 -3.78 -15.04 5.35
C LEU A 52 -2.71 -15.66 6.25
N TYR A 53 -1.56 -16.02 5.67
CA TYR A 53 -0.48 -16.73 6.36
C TYR A 53 0.89 -16.22 5.90
N SER A 54 1.90 -16.32 6.76
CA SER A 54 3.26 -15.85 6.45
C SER A 54 4.38 -16.79 6.95
N PRO A 55 4.42 -18.06 6.49
CA PRO A 55 5.42 -19.02 6.95
C PRO A 55 6.82 -18.69 6.41
N ILE A 56 7.84 -19.08 7.18
CA ILE A 56 9.22 -19.21 6.69
C ILE A 56 9.42 -20.65 6.24
N VAL A 57 9.92 -20.83 5.03
CA VAL A 57 10.15 -22.12 4.39
C VAL A 57 11.59 -22.20 3.90
N GLN A 58 12.05 -23.41 3.66
CA GLN A 58 13.30 -23.69 2.97
C GLN A 58 13.01 -24.01 1.50
N TYR A 59 13.82 -23.49 0.60
CA TYR A 59 13.76 -23.78 -0.83
C TYR A 59 15.12 -24.32 -1.28
N ASP A 60 15.10 -25.51 -1.87
CA ASP A 60 16.31 -26.17 -2.37
C ASP A 60 16.47 -25.91 -3.86
N MET A 61 17.61 -25.35 -4.26
CA MET A 61 17.96 -25.12 -5.67
C MET A 61 19.40 -25.55 -5.91
N GLY A 62 19.59 -26.59 -6.72
CA GLY A 62 20.93 -27.06 -7.12
C GLY A 62 21.82 -27.43 -5.94
N GLY A 63 21.27 -28.10 -4.92
CA GLY A 63 22.01 -28.51 -3.72
C GLY A 63 22.22 -27.40 -2.67
N THR A 64 21.82 -26.16 -2.92
CA THR A 64 21.84 -25.09 -1.92
C THR A 64 20.45 -24.83 -1.36
N THR A 65 20.33 -24.89 -0.03
CA THR A 65 19.11 -24.55 0.69
C THR A 65 19.10 -23.06 1.02
N MET A 66 18.01 -22.36 0.70
CA MET A 66 17.81 -20.97 1.10
C MET A 66 16.53 -20.80 1.91
N ALA A 67 16.58 -19.94 2.92
CA ALA A 67 15.40 -19.55 3.67
C ALA A 67 14.60 -18.50 2.90
N MET A 68 13.29 -18.72 2.79
CA MET A 68 12.36 -17.80 2.15
C MET A 68 11.15 -17.57 3.05
N LYS A 69 10.66 -16.34 3.09
CA LYS A 69 9.37 -16.02 3.69
C LYS A 69 8.31 -15.99 2.60
N LEU A 70 7.27 -16.79 2.75
CA LEU A 70 6.09 -16.76 1.88
C LEU A 70 5.00 -15.92 2.55
N VAL A 71 4.22 -15.19 1.76
CA VAL A 71 3.07 -14.41 2.22
C VAL A 71 1.88 -14.74 1.33
N PHE A 72 0.85 -15.33 1.92
CA PHE A 72 -0.39 -15.69 1.25
C PHE A 72 -1.36 -14.52 1.30
N VAL A 73 -1.71 -13.96 0.14
CA VAL A 73 -2.56 -12.77 0.01
C VAL A 73 -3.89 -13.18 -0.64
N THR A 74 -5.01 -12.70 -0.11
CA THR A 74 -6.33 -12.93 -0.74
C THR A 74 -6.43 -12.19 -2.07
N LYS A 75 -6.99 -12.84 -3.09
CA LYS A 75 -7.29 -12.15 -4.34
C LYS A 75 -8.60 -11.38 -4.17
N LYS A 76 -8.55 -10.04 -4.25
CA LYS A 76 -9.75 -9.20 -4.29
C LYS A 76 -10.66 -9.65 -5.45
N GLY A 77 -11.96 -9.84 -5.18
CA GLY A 77 -12.96 -10.23 -6.18
C GLY A 77 -13.10 -11.73 -6.47
N ALA A 78 -12.28 -12.61 -5.88
CA ALA A 78 -12.43 -14.06 -6.06
C ALA A 78 -12.34 -14.80 -4.73
N LYS A 79 -13.49 -15.16 -4.15
CA LYS A 79 -13.59 -15.94 -2.92
C LYS A 79 -12.80 -17.25 -3.08
N GLY A 80 -11.90 -17.53 -2.14
CA GLY A 80 -11.10 -18.76 -2.11
C GLY A 80 -9.84 -18.77 -2.99
N ARG A 81 -9.61 -17.76 -3.85
CA ARG A 81 -8.35 -17.64 -4.58
C ARG A 81 -7.35 -16.78 -3.81
N PHE A 82 -6.12 -17.25 -3.74
CA PHE A 82 -5.01 -16.53 -3.12
C PHE A 82 -3.86 -16.35 -4.12
N LEU A 83 -2.98 -15.41 -3.80
CA LEU A 83 -1.70 -15.17 -4.45
C LEU A 83 -0.60 -15.44 -3.41
N VAL A 84 0.59 -15.84 -3.86
CA VAL A 84 1.71 -16.10 -2.96
C VAL A 84 2.88 -15.22 -3.35
N LEU A 85 3.29 -14.37 -2.43
CA LEU A 85 4.50 -13.57 -2.53
C LEU A 85 5.61 -14.30 -1.78
N ALA A 86 6.82 -14.26 -2.32
CA ALA A 86 8.00 -14.83 -1.70
C ALA A 86 9.10 -13.78 -1.60
N THR A 87 9.86 -13.82 -0.51
CA THR A 87 11.06 -13.02 -0.33
C THR A 87 12.18 -13.82 0.31
N THR A 88 13.41 -13.50 -0.04
CA THR A 88 14.61 -14.01 0.63
C THR A 88 14.94 -13.24 1.91
N LYS A 89 14.35 -12.04 2.11
CA LYS A 89 14.53 -11.24 3.33
C LYS A 89 13.49 -11.62 4.38
N THR A 90 13.79 -12.65 5.16
CA THR A 90 12.89 -13.22 6.17
C THR A 90 12.49 -12.27 7.29
N ASN A 91 13.30 -11.26 7.58
CA ASN A 91 13.04 -10.27 8.64
C ASN A 91 11.96 -9.23 8.28
N LEU A 92 11.50 -9.17 7.02
CA LEU A 92 10.46 -8.21 6.63
C LEU A 92 9.09 -8.58 7.19
N ARG A 93 8.33 -7.55 7.59
CA ARG A 93 6.92 -7.67 7.94
C ARG A 93 6.08 -7.96 6.68
N PRO A 94 5.05 -8.82 6.74
CA PRO A 94 4.22 -9.18 5.59
C PRO A 94 3.61 -7.96 4.86
N GLU A 95 3.17 -6.94 5.57
CA GLU A 95 2.56 -5.73 5.01
C GLU A 95 3.55 -4.97 4.11
N ARG A 96 4.82 -4.89 4.53
CA ARG A 96 5.88 -4.26 3.72
C ARG A 96 6.18 -5.07 2.47
N ILE A 97 6.15 -6.41 2.54
CA ILE A 97 6.33 -7.28 1.38
C ILE A 97 5.20 -7.02 0.36
N ILE A 98 3.96 -6.94 0.84
CA ILE A 98 2.78 -6.65 -0.01
C ILE A 98 2.91 -5.26 -0.65
N GLN A 99 3.28 -4.24 0.13
CA GLN A 99 3.45 -2.88 -0.39
C GLN A 99 4.56 -2.80 -1.45
N MET A 100 5.73 -3.40 -1.18
CA MET A 100 6.84 -3.44 -2.14
C MET A 100 6.43 -4.17 -3.42
N TYR A 101 5.71 -5.28 -3.30
CA TYR A 101 5.18 -6.00 -4.45
C TYR A 101 4.12 -5.19 -5.22
N GLY A 102 3.31 -4.40 -4.51
CA GLY A 102 2.35 -3.46 -5.10
C GLY A 102 3.02 -2.45 -6.04
N ARG A 103 4.21 -1.93 -5.69
CA ARG A 103 4.99 -1.05 -6.57
C ARG A 103 5.40 -1.74 -7.88
N ARG A 104 5.78 -3.03 -7.82
CA ARG A 104 6.07 -3.82 -9.04
C ARG A 104 4.84 -3.94 -9.95
N TRP A 105 3.64 -4.07 -9.37
CA TRP A 105 2.39 -4.10 -10.17
C TRP A 105 2.13 -2.79 -10.91
N GLN A 106 2.58 -1.64 -10.39
CA GLN A 106 2.44 -0.35 -11.09
C GLN A 106 3.15 -0.37 -12.46
N ILE A 107 4.24 -1.13 -12.61
CA ILE A 107 4.93 -1.31 -13.90
C ILE A 107 4.03 -2.03 -14.92
N GLU A 108 3.23 -3.01 -14.48
CA GLU A 108 2.26 -3.65 -15.38
C GLU A 108 1.13 -2.68 -15.76
N GLY A 109 0.72 -1.82 -14.83
CA GLY A 109 -0.20 -0.71 -15.09
C GLY A 109 0.35 0.24 -16.16
N TYR A 110 1.61 0.66 -16.03
CA TYR A 110 2.32 1.44 -17.04
C TYR A 110 2.25 0.77 -18.42
N PHE A 111 2.70 -0.48 -18.54
CA PHE A 111 2.72 -1.16 -19.84
C PHE A 111 1.32 -1.34 -20.44
N LYS A 112 0.29 -1.50 -19.61
CA LYS A 112 -1.10 -1.54 -20.09
C LYS A 112 -1.50 -0.20 -20.72
N VAL A 113 -1.25 0.90 -20.01
CA VAL A 113 -1.59 2.26 -20.48
C VAL A 113 -0.76 2.64 -21.71
N ALA A 114 0.55 2.39 -21.66
CA ALA A 114 1.48 2.69 -22.73
C ALA A 114 1.09 2.01 -24.04
N LYS A 115 0.73 0.71 -24.00
CA LYS A 115 0.26 0.00 -25.20
C LYS A 115 -1.10 0.48 -25.66
N GLN A 116 -2.08 0.52 -24.77
CA GLN A 116 -3.48 0.76 -25.13
C GLN A 116 -3.74 2.20 -25.57
N TYR A 117 -3.15 3.18 -24.89
CA TYR A 117 -3.46 4.60 -25.11
C TYR A 117 -2.31 5.36 -25.79
N LEU A 118 -1.06 5.02 -25.48
CA LEU A 118 0.12 5.70 -26.05
C LEU A 118 0.69 4.95 -27.26
N ARG A 119 0.00 3.90 -27.73
CA ARG A 119 0.33 3.12 -28.94
C ARG A 119 1.77 2.61 -28.96
N PHE A 120 2.30 2.28 -27.78
CA PHE A 120 3.69 1.85 -27.61
C PHE A 120 4.07 0.64 -28.48
N ASP A 121 3.14 -0.27 -28.72
CA ASP A 121 3.33 -1.49 -29.51
C ASP A 121 2.92 -1.36 -30.99
N ALA A 122 2.29 -0.25 -31.38
CA ALA A 122 1.78 -0.03 -32.74
C ALA A 122 2.70 0.85 -33.61
N THR A 123 3.97 0.99 -33.25
CA THR A 123 4.94 1.79 -34.01
C THR A 123 5.44 1.08 -35.26
N GLN A 124 5.54 1.82 -36.37
CA GLN A 124 6.16 1.35 -37.62
C GLN A 124 7.62 1.80 -37.77
N VAL A 125 8.17 2.45 -36.74
CA VAL A 125 9.53 2.97 -36.73
C VAL A 125 10.54 1.82 -36.75
N ARG A 126 11.51 1.89 -37.67
CA ARG A 126 12.55 0.85 -37.87
C ARG A 126 13.95 1.24 -37.40
N GLY A 127 14.22 2.55 -37.25
CA GLY A 127 15.51 3.05 -36.78
C GLY A 127 15.69 2.85 -35.27
N TYR A 128 16.87 2.41 -34.84
CA TYR A 128 17.16 2.17 -33.42
C TYR A 128 17.03 3.45 -32.57
N ASP A 129 17.62 4.55 -33.04
CA ASP A 129 17.55 5.84 -32.33
C ASP A 129 16.11 6.34 -32.23
N SER A 130 15.35 6.19 -33.30
CA SER A 130 13.93 6.54 -33.34
C SER A 130 13.09 5.66 -32.40
N LEU A 131 13.43 4.38 -32.22
CA LEU A 131 12.79 3.50 -31.22
C LEU A 131 13.13 3.92 -29.79
N CYS A 132 14.36 4.35 -29.52
CA CYS A 132 14.76 4.92 -28.24
C CYS A 132 14.02 6.24 -27.95
N ALA A 133 13.95 7.14 -28.94
CA ALA A 133 13.22 8.40 -28.82
C ALA A 133 11.72 8.17 -28.56
N LEU A 134 11.09 7.24 -29.27
CA LEU A 134 9.70 6.86 -29.04
C LEU A 134 9.49 6.33 -27.62
N LYS A 135 10.37 5.45 -27.12
CA LYS A 135 10.30 4.94 -25.74
C LYS A 135 10.36 6.07 -24.72
N ALA A 136 11.28 7.01 -24.89
CA ALA A 136 11.43 8.17 -24.01
C ALA A 136 10.17 9.05 -24.05
N MET A 137 9.66 9.35 -25.24
CA MET A 137 8.43 10.15 -25.41
C MET A 137 7.23 9.49 -24.73
N VAL A 138 7.00 8.19 -24.96
CA VAL A 138 5.89 7.46 -24.34
C VAL A 138 6.01 7.43 -22.81
N MET A 139 7.22 7.27 -22.29
CA MET A 139 7.45 7.28 -20.85
C MET A 139 7.17 8.67 -20.24
N MET A 140 7.65 9.75 -20.87
CA MET A 140 7.34 11.13 -20.45
C MET A 140 5.85 11.44 -20.54
N SER A 141 5.17 11.04 -21.61
CA SER A 141 3.73 11.22 -21.77
C SER A 141 2.94 10.47 -20.69
N TYR A 142 3.36 9.25 -20.35
CA TYR A 142 2.75 8.52 -19.24
C TYR A 142 2.97 9.23 -17.90
N ASP A 143 4.18 9.71 -17.62
CA ASP A 143 4.50 10.39 -16.37
C ASP A 143 3.65 11.67 -16.21
N LEU A 144 3.47 12.44 -17.30
CA LEU A 144 2.58 13.61 -17.31
C LEU A 144 1.12 13.21 -17.05
N LEU A 145 0.61 12.19 -17.74
CA LEU A 145 -0.77 11.71 -17.52
C LEU A 145 -0.96 11.18 -16.10
N ALA A 146 0.02 10.46 -15.55
CA ALA A 146 -0.01 9.97 -14.18
C ALA A 146 0.05 11.10 -13.16
N LEU A 147 0.74 12.20 -13.46
CA LEU A 147 0.76 13.42 -12.65
C LEU A 147 -0.61 14.10 -12.67
N CYS A 148 -1.17 14.40 -13.85
CA CYS A 148 -2.49 15.00 -13.97
C CYS A 148 -3.57 14.14 -13.30
N GLN A 149 -3.53 12.82 -13.49
CA GLN A 149 -4.47 11.91 -12.83
C GLN A 149 -4.35 11.98 -11.29
N ARG A 150 -3.14 12.11 -10.75
CA ARG A 150 -2.95 12.30 -9.30
C ARG A 150 -3.49 13.65 -8.85
N GLU A 151 -3.23 14.71 -9.59
CA GLU A 151 -3.75 16.05 -9.26
C GLU A 151 -5.29 16.10 -9.29
N GLU A 152 -5.93 15.40 -10.24
CA GLU A 152 -7.39 15.38 -10.39
C GLU A 152 -8.10 14.37 -9.48
N THR A 153 -7.47 13.24 -9.16
CA THR A 153 -8.12 12.12 -8.44
C THR A 153 -7.66 12.00 -6.98
N ASP A 154 -6.48 12.53 -6.63
CA ASP A 154 -5.92 12.40 -5.28
C ASP A 154 -6.37 13.57 -4.41
N GLU A 155 -7.32 13.34 -3.50
CA GLU A 155 -7.60 14.27 -2.40
C GLU A 155 -6.34 14.55 -1.55
N ARG A 156 -5.25 13.79 -1.70
CA ARG A 156 -3.95 14.04 -1.03
C ARG A 156 -3.16 15.24 -1.56
N THR A 157 -3.65 16.00 -2.53
CA THR A 157 -3.07 17.33 -2.81
C THR A 157 -3.37 18.31 -1.67
N LEU A 158 -4.41 18.06 -0.86
CA LEU A 158 -4.55 18.63 0.50
C LEU A 158 -3.50 18.06 1.47
N GLY A 159 -3.00 16.85 1.24
CA GLY A 159 -1.98 16.18 2.03
C GLY A 159 -0.61 16.86 2.00
N ASP A 160 -0.20 17.49 0.91
CA ASP A 160 1.01 18.32 0.89
C ASP A 160 0.80 19.62 1.68
N LEU A 161 -0.39 20.23 1.57
CA LEU A 161 -0.79 21.34 2.43
C LEU A 161 -0.73 20.93 3.91
N PHE A 162 -1.29 19.77 4.28
CA PHE A 162 -1.23 19.20 5.63
C PHE A 162 0.16 18.72 6.05
N PHE A 163 1.03 18.30 5.12
CA PHE A 163 2.42 17.92 5.38
C PHE A 163 3.28 19.15 5.70
N TYR A 164 3.08 20.25 4.97
CA TYR A 164 3.70 21.55 5.28
C TYR A 164 3.18 22.13 6.60
N PHE A 165 1.88 22.01 6.89
CA PHE A 165 1.33 22.40 8.20
C PHE A 165 1.73 21.46 9.35
N GLY A 166 1.90 20.16 9.09
CA GLY A 166 2.32 19.14 10.06
C GLY A 166 3.81 19.21 10.44
N LYS A 167 4.65 19.87 9.64
CA LYS A 167 6.03 20.20 10.04
C LYS A 167 6.07 21.31 11.11
N ALA A 168 5.05 22.16 11.17
CA ALA A 168 4.94 23.26 12.11
C ALA A 168 4.11 22.90 13.36
N LEU A 169 3.29 21.84 13.30
CA LEU A 169 2.44 21.40 14.41
C LEU A 169 2.95 20.06 14.95
N PRO A 170 3.36 19.96 16.23
CA PRO A 170 3.68 18.66 16.83
C PRO A 170 2.47 17.72 16.73
N ASP A 171 2.71 16.40 16.76
CA ASP A 171 1.67 15.34 16.73
C ASP A 171 0.67 15.54 17.88
N ILE A 172 -0.34 16.36 17.61
CA ILE A 172 -1.45 16.64 18.49
C ILE A 172 -2.57 15.70 18.04
N GLY A 173 -3.05 14.85 18.95
CA GLY A 173 -4.18 13.98 18.65
C GLY A 173 -5.34 14.79 18.07
N ILE A 174 -6.01 14.27 17.03
CA ILE A 174 -7.06 14.98 16.26
C ILE A 174 -8.10 15.66 17.17
N ALA A 175 -8.46 15.02 18.29
CA ALA A 175 -9.37 15.59 19.29
C ALA A 175 -8.84 16.89 19.92
N ARG A 176 -7.54 16.95 20.21
CA ARG A 176 -6.87 18.14 20.79
C ARG A 176 -6.65 19.24 19.75
N ALA A 177 -6.42 18.88 18.48
CA ALA A 177 -6.35 19.87 17.40
C ALA A 177 -7.73 20.51 17.15
N LEU A 178 -8.79 19.70 17.15
CA LEU A 178 -10.16 20.18 17.05
C LEU A 178 -10.58 21.00 18.27
N SER A 179 -10.19 20.62 19.50
CA SER A 179 -10.53 21.40 20.70
C SER A 179 -9.86 22.78 20.67
N TRP A 180 -8.62 22.87 20.19
CA TRP A 180 -7.94 24.14 19.96
C TRP A 180 -8.61 24.98 18.88
N LEU A 181 -8.99 24.39 17.75
CA LEU A 181 -9.75 25.07 16.70
C LEU A 181 -11.05 25.68 17.27
N MET A 182 -11.79 24.90 18.07
CA MET A 182 -13.01 25.38 18.70
C MET A 182 -12.75 26.54 19.67
N ALA A 183 -11.72 26.44 20.51
CA ALA A 183 -11.35 27.49 21.46
C ALA A 183 -10.95 28.79 20.75
N GLN A 184 -10.21 28.70 19.64
CA GLN A 184 -9.81 29.87 18.84
C GLN A 184 -11.01 30.51 18.15
N LEU A 185 -11.92 29.71 17.57
CA LEU A 185 -13.15 30.23 16.94
C LEU A 185 -14.05 30.96 17.96
N ILE A 186 -14.21 30.42 19.17
CA ILE A 186 -14.96 31.08 20.25
C ILE A 186 -14.24 32.35 20.72
N GLY A 187 -12.91 32.34 20.82
CA GLY A 187 -12.11 33.52 21.15
C GLY A 187 -12.26 34.65 20.13
N ILE A 188 -12.21 34.33 18.83
CA ILE A 188 -12.46 35.30 17.76
C ILE A 188 -13.91 35.82 17.84
N ALA A 189 -14.88 34.93 18.09
CA ALA A 189 -16.28 35.31 18.25
C ALA A 189 -16.50 36.27 19.43
N SER A 190 -15.75 36.15 20.52
CA SER A 190 -15.81 37.09 21.65
C SER A 190 -15.30 38.50 21.32
N THR A 191 -14.59 38.66 20.21
CA THR A 191 -14.15 39.98 19.69
C THR A 191 -15.26 40.67 18.89
N TYR A 192 -16.26 39.90 18.41
CA TYR A 192 -17.39 40.39 17.63
C TYR A 192 -18.70 40.06 18.35
N HIS A 193 -19.10 40.95 19.27
CA HIS A 193 -20.24 40.77 20.18
C HIS A 193 -21.56 40.35 19.49
N GLU A 194 -21.81 40.82 18.27
CA GLU A 194 -23.02 40.51 17.49
C GLU A 194 -23.01 39.10 16.90
N ALA A 195 -21.84 38.55 16.58
CA ALA A 195 -21.69 37.22 15.98
C ALA A 195 -21.50 36.11 17.03
N GLN A 196 -21.21 36.47 18.28
CA GLN A 196 -20.87 35.52 19.34
C GLN A 196 -21.99 34.53 19.65
N ALA A 197 -23.24 35.00 19.72
CA ALA A 197 -24.40 34.14 19.99
C ALA A 197 -24.61 33.11 18.87
N VAL A 198 -24.50 33.55 17.62
CA VAL A 198 -24.68 32.70 16.42
C VAL A 198 -23.57 31.65 16.33
N ILE A 199 -22.32 32.05 16.54
CA ILE A 199 -21.17 31.14 16.49
C ILE A 199 -21.26 30.09 17.61
N ASN A 200 -21.58 30.50 18.84
CA ASN A 200 -21.75 29.56 19.95
C ASN A 200 -22.88 28.54 19.69
N GLN A 201 -23.98 28.97 19.08
CA GLN A 201 -25.08 28.09 18.71
C GLN A 201 -24.65 27.06 17.65
N ILE A 202 -23.95 27.51 16.59
CA ILE A 202 -23.43 26.62 15.54
C ILE A 202 -22.46 25.60 16.13
N MET A 203 -21.56 26.03 17.03
CA MET A 203 -20.60 25.13 17.68
C MET A 203 -21.28 24.09 18.57
N SER A 204 -22.34 24.47 19.28
CA SER A 204 -23.14 23.54 20.10
C SER A 204 -23.84 22.49 19.23
N GLU A 205 -24.49 22.92 18.14
CA GLU A 205 -25.15 22.00 17.20
C GLU A 205 -24.15 21.06 16.49
N PHE A 206 -22.96 21.58 16.15
CA PHE A 206 -21.88 20.77 15.58
C PHE A 206 -21.46 19.65 16.55
N MET A 207 -21.26 19.97 17.83
CA MET A 207 -20.90 18.99 18.86
C MET A 207 -21.98 17.92 19.04
N GLN A 208 -23.26 18.27 18.96
CA GLN A 208 -24.36 17.31 19.07
C GLN A 208 -24.47 16.36 17.87
N LYS A 209 -24.01 16.78 16.69
CA LYS A 209 -24.05 15.97 15.45
C LYS A 209 -22.80 15.10 15.26
N LEU A 210 -21.79 15.23 16.11
CA LEU A 210 -20.60 14.39 16.03
C LEU A 210 -20.89 12.94 16.46
N PRO A 211 -20.21 11.95 15.84
CA PRO A 211 -20.25 10.57 16.33
C PRO A 211 -19.78 10.47 17.79
N LYS A 212 -20.49 9.68 18.61
CA LYS A 212 -20.21 9.53 20.06
C LYS A 212 -18.73 9.26 20.38
N SER A 213 -18.08 8.41 19.59
CA SER A 213 -16.66 8.09 19.75
C SER A 213 -15.72 9.29 19.65
N LEU A 214 -16.08 10.32 18.86
CA LEU A 214 -15.33 11.56 18.75
C LEU A 214 -15.73 12.55 19.84
N ALA A 215 -17.01 12.62 20.20
CA ALA A 215 -17.50 13.46 21.29
C ALA A 215 -16.83 13.11 22.65
N ASP A 216 -16.69 11.81 22.95
CA ASP A 216 -16.07 11.32 24.19
C ASP A 216 -14.56 11.67 24.28
N LEU A 217 -13.90 11.84 23.13
CA LEU A 217 -12.50 12.25 23.03
C LEU A 217 -12.30 13.75 23.34
N PHE A 218 -13.33 14.59 23.19
CA PHE A 218 -13.25 16.01 23.54
C PHE A 218 -13.38 16.25 25.04
N GLY A 219 -14.23 15.49 25.73
CA GLY A 219 -14.42 15.60 27.18
C GLY A 219 -13.25 15.07 28.01
N SER A 220 -12.40 14.23 27.43
CA SER A 220 -11.20 13.65 28.09
C SER A 220 -9.91 14.42 27.84
N ALA A 221 -9.94 15.47 27.01
CA ALA A 221 -8.78 16.28 26.63
C ALA A 221 -8.73 17.68 27.32
N ALA A 222 -9.57 17.90 28.34
CA ALA A 222 -9.53 19.06 29.22
C ALA A 222 -8.67 18.78 30.46
#